data_AF-A0A8J6NUM1-F1
#
_entry.id   AF-A0A8J6NUM1-F1
#
_cell.length_a   1.000
_cell.length_b   1.000
_cell.length_c   1.000
_cell.angle_alpha   90.00
_cell.angle_beta   90.00
_cell.angle_gamma   90.00
#
_symmetry.space_group_name_H-M   'P 1'
#
loop_
_entity.id
_entity.type
_entity.pdbx_description
1 polymer ?
#
loop_
_entity_poly.entity_id
_entity_poly.type
_entity_poly.pdbx_seq_one_letter_code
_entity_poly.pdbx_strand_id
1 'polypeptide(L)'
;MTPHVTITIDGANIRAAKGSSVLDAALGYGICIPHLCHLQYVSDIGACRLCIVEHADNGRSKITTSCTLLVKEGMVIWSHTEKIRKLRRNIAELLVAEAPNSRAIQDIAVRCGVKEVRYPFRNNDCVLCGRCVRACTGHYGVKAIGFVGRGKDRRVDSPFGVRSELCRQCGTCLDVCPMTIVPCSGPMKRGQERLCGQCEAKMPFAEKTPGFCVACDLGEGFQCVRSS
;
A
#
# COMPACT_ATOMS: atom_id res chain seq x y z
N MET A 1 14.22 25.82 -6.84
CA MET A 1 12.97 25.71 -6.08
C MET A 1 11.95 24.97 -6.93
N THR A 2 11.42 23.84 -6.46
CA THR A 2 10.28 23.17 -7.11
C THR A 2 9.04 24.07 -6.98
N PRO A 3 8.34 24.39 -8.08
CA PRO A 3 7.13 25.18 -7.99
C PRO A 3 6.07 24.43 -7.17
N HIS A 4 5.39 25.12 -6.27
CA HIS A 4 4.29 24.56 -5.49
C HIS A 4 2.97 24.92 -6.15
N VAL A 5 2.03 23.99 -6.13
CA VAL A 5 0.69 24.12 -6.70
C VAL A 5 -0.36 23.80 -5.64
N THR A 6 -1.54 24.38 -5.78
CA THR A 6 -2.64 24.14 -4.84
C THR A 6 -3.54 23.03 -5.38
N ILE A 7 -3.85 22.06 -4.53
CA ILE A 7 -4.82 21.01 -4.80
C ILE A 7 -5.78 20.84 -3.63
N THR A 8 -6.94 20.27 -3.88
CA THR A 8 -7.95 19.97 -2.85
C THR A 8 -8.03 18.47 -2.65
N ILE A 9 -7.87 17.98 -1.42
CA ILE A 9 -8.07 16.57 -1.06
C ILE A 9 -9.13 16.49 0.04
N ASP A 10 -10.25 15.80 -0.23
CA ASP A 10 -11.37 15.66 0.70
C ASP A 10 -11.87 17.02 1.27
N GLY A 11 -11.86 18.06 0.43
CA GLY A 11 -12.24 19.43 0.81
C GLY A 11 -11.13 20.26 1.45
N ALA A 12 -9.99 19.66 1.83
CA ALA A 12 -8.84 20.38 2.37
C ALA A 12 -7.93 20.90 1.25
N ASN A 13 -7.62 22.20 1.28
CA ASN A 13 -6.66 22.80 0.36
C ASN A 13 -5.24 22.62 0.86
N ILE A 14 -4.38 22.02 0.04
CA ILE A 14 -2.97 21.76 0.37
C ILE A 14 -2.04 22.31 -0.71
N ARG A 15 -0.83 22.72 -0.31
CA ARG A 15 0.21 23.22 -1.23
C ARG A 15 1.27 22.13 -1.40
N ALA A 16 1.29 21.50 -2.56
CA ALA A 16 2.20 20.40 -2.84
C ALA A 16 3.21 20.77 -3.92
N ALA A 17 4.39 20.15 -3.87
CA ALA A 17 5.39 20.31 -4.92
C ALA A 17 4.83 19.78 -6.24
N LYS A 18 4.84 20.59 -7.30
CA LYS A 18 4.38 20.21 -8.63
C LYS A 18 5.16 18.99 -9.12
N GLY A 19 4.45 17.98 -9.61
CA GLY A 19 5.07 16.74 -10.10
C GLY A 19 5.41 15.71 -9.02
N SER A 20 5.16 15.99 -7.73
CA SER A 20 5.10 14.94 -6.70
C SER A 20 3.85 14.05 -6.90
N SER A 21 3.84 12.86 -6.30
CA SER A 21 2.64 12.02 -6.34
C SER A 21 1.56 12.58 -5.41
N VAL A 22 0.29 12.37 -5.76
CA VAL A 22 -0.84 12.74 -4.89
C VAL A 22 -0.77 11.99 -3.56
N LEU A 23 -0.22 10.76 -3.54
CA LEU A 23 -0.01 10.01 -2.30
C LEU A 23 0.99 10.73 -1.39
N ASP A 24 2.17 11.10 -1.90
CA ASP A 24 3.20 11.79 -1.12
C ASP A 24 2.68 13.13 -0.59
N ALA A 25 1.95 13.87 -1.43
CA ALA A 25 1.32 15.13 -1.05
C ALA A 25 0.30 14.93 0.10
N ALA A 26 -0.56 13.93 0.00
CA ALA A 26 -1.51 13.61 1.07
C ALA A 26 -0.80 13.23 2.37
N LEU A 27 0.20 12.34 2.30
CA LEU A 27 0.94 11.89 3.48
C LEU A 27 1.69 13.04 4.17
N GLY A 28 2.29 13.96 3.42
CA GLY A 28 2.97 15.14 3.96
C GLY A 28 2.05 16.10 4.72
N TYR A 29 0.75 16.10 4.40
CA TYR A 29 -0.27 16.86 5.12
C TYR A 29 -1.04 16.02 6.15
N GLY A 30 -0.58 14.79 6.40
CA GLY A 30 -1.21 13.89 7.35
C GLY A 30 -2.56 13.32 6.88
N ILE A 31 -2.91 13.47 5.60
CA ILE A 31 -4.08 12.86 5.00
C ILE A 31 -3.74 11.41 4.71
N CYS A 32 -4.38 10.50 5.43
CA CYS A 32 -4.09 9.09 5.27
C CYS A 32 -4.81 8.50 4.05
N ILE A 33 -4.04 7.95 3.10
CA ILE A 33 -4.55 7.10 2.04
C ILE A 33 -3.96 5.69 2.24
N PRO A 34 -4.77 4.63 2.40
CA PRO A 34 -4.27 3.27 2.56
C PRO A 34 -3.35 2.84 1.40
N HIS A 35 -2.21 2.26 1.71
CA HIS A 35 -1.23 1.78 0.73
C HIS A 35 -0.41 0.63 1.31
N LEU A 36 0.09 -0.24 0.43
CA LEU A 36 0.97 -1.37 0.80
C LEU A 36 2.27 -1.34 0.00
N CYS A 37 2.18 -1.11 -1.31
CA CYS A 37 3.33 -1.23 -2.20
C CYS A 37 4.19 0.02 -2.31
N HIS A 38 3.80 1.15 -1.72
CA HIS A 38 4.54 2.41 -1.82
C HIS A 38 5.86 2.35 -1.06
N LEU A 39 6.89 3.02 -1.59
CA LEU A 39 8.18 3.21 -0.94
C LEU A 39 8.60 4.65 -1.16
N GLN A 40 8.92 5.36 -0.08
CA GLN A 40 9.39 6.72 -0.17
C GLN A 40 10.66 6.79 -1.03
N TYR A 41 10.78 7.82 -1.86
CA TYR A 41 11.92 8.06 -2.76
C TYR A 41 12.13 7.03 -3.88
N VAL A 42 11.20 6.09 -4.09
CA VAL A 42 11.27 5.12 -5.18
C VAL A 42 10.00 5.15 -6.01
N SER A 43 10.13 5.32 -7.33
CA SER A 43 9.00 5.44 -8.27
C SER A 43 7.98 4.31 -8.12
N ASP A 44 6.70 4.66 -7.99
CA ASP A 44 5.63 3.70 -7.79
C ASP A 44 5.11 3.06 -9.08
N ILE A 45 4.56 1.86 -8.92
CA ILE A 45 3.95 1.06 -10.01
C ILE A 45 2.45 0.82 -9.79
N GLY A 46 1.89 1.30 -8.67
CA GLY A 46 0.47 1.11 -8.34
C GLY A 46 0.05 -0.36 -8.22
N ALA A 47 0.93 -1.26 -7.79
CA ALA A 47 0.67 -2.70 -7.78
C ALA A 47 -0.46 -3.12 -6.82
N CYS A 48 -0.47 -2.60 -5.58
CA CYS A 48 -1.44 -3.03 -4.56
C CYS A 48 -2.85 -2.45 -4.74
N ARG A 49 -3.00 -1.37 -5.52
CA ARG A 49 -4.27 -0.65 -5.75
C ARG A 49 -5.04 -0.16 -4.51
N LEU A 50 -4.48 -0.25 -3.31
CA LEU A 50 -5.12 0.28 -2.09
C LEU A 50 -5.23 1.81 -2.10
N CYS A 51 -4.28 2.48 -2.75
CA CYS A 51 -4.22 3.95 -2.84
C CYS A 51 -5.16 4.54 -3.89
N ILE A 52 -6.20 3.80 -4.30
CA ILE A 52 -7.19 4.32 -5.24
C ILE A 52 -7.89 5.57 -4.66
N VAL A 53 -8.06 6.57 -5.49
CA VAL A 53 -8.75 7.83 -5.19
C VAL A 53 -9.61 8.21 -6.39
N GLU A 54 -10.60 9.05 -6.16
CA GLU A 54 -11.40 9.64 -7.22
C GLU A 54 -10.85 11.03 -7.56
N HIS A 55 -10.42 11.22 -8.81
CA HIS A 55 -9.98 12.51 -9.33
C HIS A 55 -11.14 13.14 -10.09
N ALA A 56 -11.60 14.31 -9.63
CA ALA A 56 -12.65 15.09 -10.29
C ALA A 56 -12.00 16.15 -11.20
N ASP A 57 -12.37 16.12 -12.48
CA ASP A 57 -11.86 16.98 -13.53
C ASP A 57 -12.99 17.32 -14.53
N ASN A 58 -13.25 18.60 -14.75
CA ASN A 58 -14.26 19.10 -15.71
C ASN A 58 -15.63 18.41 -15.61
N GLY A 59 -16.16 18.25 -14.39
CA GLY A 59 -17.46 17.62 -14.14
C GLY A 59 -17.50 16.10 -14.32
N ARG A 60 -16.37 15.46 -14.62
CA ARG A 60 -16.21 14.00 -14.65
C ARG A 60 -15.34 13.55 -13.50
N SER A 61 -15.62 12.36 -12.97
CA SER A 61 -14.74 11.75 -11.97
C SER A 61 -14.19 10.42 -12.45
N LYS A 62 -12.90 10.19 -12.21
CA LYS A 62 -12.19 8.97 -12.58
C LYS A 62 -11.49 8.38 -11.38
N ILE A 63 -11.68 7.08 -11.17
CA ILE A 63 -10.90 6.33 -10.17
C ILE A 63 -9.51 6.05 -10.72
N THR A 64 -8.49 6.42 -9.96
CA THR A 64 -7.08 6.23 -10.31
C THR A 64 -6.26 5.98 -9.04
N THR A 65 -4.98 5.67 -9.17
CA THR A 65 -4.06 5.47 -8.02
C THR A 65 -3.34 6.76 -7.65
N SER A 66 -3.40 7.17 -6.39
CA SER A 66 -2.74 8.40 -5.92
C SER A 66 -1.21 8.31 -5.98
N CYS A 67 -0.63 7.12 -5.85
CA CYS A 67 0.83 6.93 -5.87
C CYS A 67 1.48 7.15 -7.25
N THR A 68 0.72 6.99 -8.33
CA THR A 68 1.20 7.21 -9.71
C THR A 68 0.63 8.48 -10.33
N LEU A 69 -0.34 9.11 -9.66
CA LEU A 69 -0.97 10.35 -10.13
C LEU A 69 -0.13 11.53 -9.70
N LEU A 70 0.32 12.34 -10.67
CA LEU A 70 1.13 13.52 -10.40
C LEU A 70 0.25 14.74 -10.12
N VAL A 71 0.66 15.52 -9.12
CA VAL A 71 0.02 16.76 -8.70
C VAL A 71 0.10 17.82 -9.81
N LYS A 72 -1.05 18.43 -10.12
CA LYS A 72 -1.23 19.58 -11.01
C LYS A 72 -2.10 20.64 -10.32
N GLU A 73 -1.97 21.89 -10.72
CA GLU A 73 -2.76 23.00 -10.17
C GLU A 73 -4.26 22.74 -10.29
N GLY A 74 -5.00 23.04 -9.23
CA GLY A 74 -6.47 22.98 -9.22
C GLY A 74 -7.06 21.58 -9.20
N MET A 75 -6.27 20.52 -9.02
CA MET A 75 -6.81 19.15 -8.93
C MET A 75 -7.69 18.98 -7.69
N VAL A 76 -8.80 18.26 -7.87
CA VAL A 76 -9.70 17.87 -6.77
C VAL A 76 -9.70 16.35 -6.62
N ILE A 77 -9.31 15.89 -5.44
CA ILE A 77 -9.17 14.47 -5.09
C ILE A 77 -10.14 14.13 -3.97
N TRP A 78 -10.90 13.06 -4.15
CA TRP A 78 -11.71 12.45 -3.11
C TRP A 78 -11.14 11.09 -2.73
N SER A 79 -10.68 10.97 -1.50
CA SER A 79 -10.04 9.78 -1.00
C SER A 79 -10.88 9.03 0.04
N HIS A 80 -11.93 9.63 0.61
CA HIS A 80 -12.75 9.02 1.67
C HIS A 80 -14.24 8.80 1.33
N THR A 81 -14.63 8.85 0.06
CA THR A 81 -16.03 8.56 -0.34
C THR A 81 -16.42 7.11 -0.05
N GLU A 82 -17.71 6.86 0.16
CA GLU A 82 -18.24 5.51 0.38
C GLU A 82 -17.85 4.54 -0.75
N LYS A 83 -17.94 5.01 -1.99
CA LYS A 83 -17.52 4.28 -3.20
C LYS A 83 -16.06 3.84 -3.12
N ILE A 84 -15.15 4.75 -2.77
CA ILE A 84 -13.72 4.45 -2.64
C ILE A 84 -13.46 3.50 -1.46
N ARG A 85 -14.10 3.71 -0.30
CA ARG A 85 -13.98 2.83 0.87
C ARG A 85 -14.42 1.40 0.54
N LYS A 86 -15.56 1.23 -0.15
CA LYS A 86 -16.07 -0.08 -0.58
C LYS A 86 -15.10 -0.79 -1.53
N LEU A 87 -14.55 -0.06 -2.51
CA LEU A 87 -13.57 -0.62 -3.44
C LEU A 87 -12.27 -1.02 -2.74
N ARG A 88 -11.75 -0.20 -1.83
CA ARG A 88 -10.55 -0.53 -1.05
C ARG A 88 -10.76 -1.75 -0.17
N ARG A 89 -11.92 -1.87 0.49
CA ARG A 89 -12.27 -3.05 1.27
C ARG A 89 -12.21 -4.33 0.44
N ASN A 90 -12.79 -4.32 -0.77
CA ASN A 90 -12.74 -5.47 -1.67
C ASN A 90 -11.30 -5.82 -2.10
N ILE A 91 -10.47 -4.81 -2.39
CA ILE A 91 -9.05 -5.03 -2.75
C ILE A 91 -8.28 -5.61 -1.57
N ALA A 92 -8.49 -5.06 -0.37
CA ALA A 92 -7.81 -5.51 0.84
C ALA A 92 -8.23 -6.93 1.24
N GLU A 93 -9.50 -7.29 1.04
CA GLU A 93 -10.01 -8.64 1.22
C GLU A 93 -9.32 -9.64 0.29
N LEU A 94 -9.11 -9.29 -0.99
CA LEU A 94 -8.37 -10.14 -1.93
C LEU A 94 -6.90 -10.29 -1.51
N LEU A 95 -6.26 -9.22 -1.03
CA LEU A 95 -4.87 -9.26 -0.56
C LEU A 95 -4.70 -10.18 0.64
N VAL A 96 -5.58 -10.10 1.64
CA VAL A 96 -5.51 -10.98 2.82
C VAL A 96 -5.94 -12.41 2.50
N ALA A 97 -6.81 -12.62 1.53
CA ALA A 97 -7.10 -13.99 1.04
C ALA A 97 -5.87 -14.62 0.36
N GLU A 98 -5.11 -13.83 -0.39
CA GLU A 98 -3.88 -14.27 -1.06
C GLU A 98 -2.80 -14.67 -0.04
N ALA A 99 -2.55 -13.81 0.93
CA ALA A 99 -1.41 -13.92 1.83
C ALA A 99 -1.78 -13.53 3.27
N PRO A 100 -2.64 -14.33 3.94
CA PRO A 100 -3.04 -14.06 5.32
C PRO A 100 -1.84 -14.22 6.25
N ASN A 101 -0.84 -15.02 5.90
CA ASN A 101 0.40 -15.28 6.64
C ASN A 101 1.33 -14.06 6.81
N SER A 102 0.91 -12.86 6.42
CA SER A 102 1.59 -11.60 6.71
C SER A 102 0.75 -10.73 7.64
N ARG A 103 1.34 -10.29 8.76
CA ARG A 103 0.70 -9.31 9.65
C ARG A 103 0.40 -8.00 8.93
N ALA A 104 1.34 -7.52 8.12
CA ALA A 104 1.20 -6.27 7.37
C ALA A 104 -0.05 -6.27 6.47
N ILE A 105 -0.38 -7.43 5.90
CA ILE A 105 -1.54 -7.62 5.03
C ILE A 105 -2.83 -7.71 5.84
N GLN A 106 -2.83 -8.37 7.00
CA GLN A 106 -3.98 -8.37 7.90
C GLN A 106 -4.29 -6.96 8.40
N ASP A 107 -3.27 -6.22 8.79
CA ASP A 107 -3.41 -4.88 9.36
C ASP A 107 -4.05 -3.92 8.35
N ILE A 108 -3.61 -3.97 7.09
CA ILE A 108 -4.19 -3.14 6.03
C ILE A 108 -5.61 -3.59 5.69
N ALA A 109 -5.92 -4.89 5.77
CA ALA A 109 -7.27 -5.41 5.56
C ALA A 109 -8.24 -4.89 6.63
N VAL A 110 -7.88 -5.01 7.90
CA VAL A 110 -8.69 -4.47 9.01
C VAL A 110 -8.83 -2.95 8.89
N ARG A 111 -7.75 -2.24 8.54
CA ARG A 111 -7.80 -0.78 8.31
C ARG A 111 -8.76 -0.38 7.19
N CYS A 112 -8.92 -1.23 6.18
CA CYS A 112 -9.89 -1.04 5.11
C CYS A 112 -11.30 -1.55 5.45
N GLY A 113 -11.54 -2.00 6.69
CA GLY A 113 -12.83 -2.45 7.18
C GLY A 113 -13.18 -3.90 6.81
N VAL A 114 -12.17 -4.75 6.53
CA VAL A 114 -12.37 -6.18 6.33
C VAL A 114 -12.47 -6.86 7.70
N LYS A 115 -13.61 -7.50 7.96
CA LYS A 115 -13.85 -8.29 9.19
C LYS A 115 -13.95 -9.79 8.89
N GLU A 116 -14.59 -10.09 7.77
CA GLU A 116 -14.78 -11.45 7.25
C GLU A 116 -14.22 -11.52 5.83
N VAL A 117 -13.72 -12.70 5.46
CA VAL A 117 -13.14 -12.93 4.14
C VAL A 117 -13.96 -13.98 3.41
N ARG A 118 -14.48 -13.61 2.23
CA ARG A 118 -15.35 -14.48 1.41
C ARG A 118 -14.57 -15.49 0.55
N TYR A 119 -13.26 -15.30 0.45
CA TYR A 119 -12.37 -16.09 -0.40
C TYR A 119 -11.49 -17.01 0.44
N PRO A 120 -11.19 -18.23 -0.03
CA PRO A 120 -10.33 -19.15 0.69
C PRO A 120 -8.91 -18.58 0.83
N PHE A 121 -8.32 -18.81 1.99
CA PHE A 121 -6.93 -18.46 2.26
C PHE A 121 -5.97 -19.31 1.42
N ARG A 122 -5.16 -18.64 0.59
CA ARG A 122 -4.16 -19.28 -0.28
C ARG A 122 -2.81 -19.49 0.39
N ASN A 123 -2.46 -18.64 1.37
CA ASN A 123 -1.16 -18.68 2.08
C ASN A 123 0.04 -18.56 1.14
N ASN A 124 -0.06 -17.67 0.14
CA ASN A 124 1.07 -17.39 -0.73
C ASN A 124 2.09 -16.49 -0.02
N ASP A 125 3.37 -16.76 -0.22
CA ASP A 125 4.47 -16.02 0.41
C ASP A 125 4.81 -14.69 -0.30
N CYS A 126 4.01 -14.27 -1.29
CA CYS A 126 4.21 -13.04 -2.03
C CYS A 126 2.91 -12.53 -2.66
N VAL A 127 2.60 -11.24 -2.46
CA VAL A 127 1.48 -10.54 -3.11
C VAL A 127 1.90 -9.68 -4.31
N LEU A 128 3.09 -9.91 -4.85
CA LEU A 128 3.62 -9.21 -6.03
C LEU A 128 3.61 -7.67 -5.90
N CYS A 129 3.77 -7.14 -4.69
CA CYS A 129 3.77 -5.70 -4.43
C CYS A 129 4.95 -4.97 -5.09
N GLY A 130 6.04 -5.69 -5.40
CA GLY A 130 7.21 -5.16 -6.08
C GLY A 130 8.12 -4.26 -5.24
N ARG A 131 7.90 -4.13 -3.92
CA ARG A 131 8.78 -3.34 -3.03
C ARG A 131 10.23 -3.81 -3.13
N CYS A 132 10.48 -5.11 -3.02
CA CYS A 132 11.83 -5.69 -3.13
C CYS A 132 12.50 -5.43 -4.49
N VAL A 133 11.77 -5.63 -5.60
CA VAL A 133 12.26 -5.39 -6.98
C VAL A 133 12.62 -3.92 -7.17
N ARG A 134 11.75 -3.01 -6.71
CA ARG A 134 11.97 -1.56 -6.82
C ARG A 134 13.09 -1.10 -5.91
N ALA A 135 13.21 -1.61 -4.69
CA ALA A 135 14.32 -1.29 -3.79
C ALA A 135 15.67 -1.77 -4.36
N CYS A 136 15.72 -2.98 -4.91
CA CYS A 136 16.93 -3.51 -5.57
C CYS A 136 17.36 -2.67 -6.78
N THR A 137 16.40 -2.08 -7.49
CA THR A 137 16.65 -1.20 -8.64
C THR A 137 17.01 0.23 -8.20
N GLY A 138 16.25 0.81 -7.27
CA GLY A 138 16.31 2.22 -6.91
C GLY A 138 17.47 2.59 -5.99
N HIS A 139 17.74 1.79 -4.95
CA HIS A 139 18.79 2.13 -3.98
C HIS A 139 20.21 1.84 -4.46
N TYR A 140 20.39 0.76 -5.23
CA TYR A 140 21.73 0.30 -5.60
C TYR A 140 21.97 0.17 -7.12
N GLY A 141 20.94 0.34 -7.95
CA GLY A 141 21.08 0.20 -9.41
C GLY A 141 21.37 -1.22 -9.91
N VAL A 142 21.28 -2.22 -9.04
CA VAL A 142 21.82 -3.58 -9.27
C VAL A 142 20.87 -4.45 -10.12
N LYS A 143 19.55 -4.33 -9.90
CA LYS A 143 18.52 -5.14 -10.59
C LYS A 143 18.74 -6.66 -10.49
N ALA A 144 19.21 -7.16 -9.35
CA ALA A 144 19.47 -8.59 -9.13
C ALA A 144 18.21 -9.48 -9.06
N ILE A 145 17.04 -8.87 -8.84
CA ILE A 145 15.73 -9.54 -8.80
C ILE A 145 14.71 -8.76 -9.61
N GLY A 146 13.73 -9.47 -10.18
CA GLY A 146 12.68 -8.90 -11.02
C GLY A 146 11.40 -9.72 -11.02
N PHE A 147 10.41 -9.28 -11.79
CA PHE A 147 9.22 -10.08 -12.06
C PHE A 147 9.49 -11.03 -13.23
N VAL A 148 9.30 -12.33 -12.99
CA VAL A 148 9.45 -13.40 -13.99
C VAL A 148 8.09 -14.08 -14.19
N GLY A 149 7.81 -14.51 -15.42
CA GLY A 149 6.53 -15.14 -15.78
C GLY A 149 5.41 -14.13 -16.03
N ARG A 150 4.19 -14.64 -16.25
CA ARG A 150 2.97 -13.86 -16.54
C ARG A 150 1.75 -14.53 -15.90
N GLY A 151 0.69 -13.75 -15.69
CA GLY A 151 -0.57 -14.26 -15.13
C GLY A 151 -0.34 -14.94 -13.77
N LYS A 152 -0.87 -16.16 -13.63
CA LYS A 152 -0.76 -16.98 -12.42
C LYS A 152 0.67 -17.44 -12.11
N ASP A 153 1.54 -17.53 -13.11
CA ASP A 153 2.93 -18.01 -12.97
C ASP A 153 3.89 -16.85 -12.68
N ARG A 154 3.36 -15.64 -12.50
CA ARG A 154 4.15 -14.44 -12.21
C ARG A 154 4.69 -14.51 -10.78
N ARG A 155 6.00 -14.36 -10.64
CA ARG A 155 6.71 -14.39 -9.34
C ARG A 155 7.85 -13.38 -9.31
N VAL A 156 8.38 -13.13 -8.12
CA VAL A 156 9.66 -12.42 -7.94
C VAL A 156 10.77 -13.46 -7.95
N ASP A 157 11.76 -13.27 -8.81
CA ASP A 157 12.87 -14.22 -8.96
C ASP A 157 14.12 -13.48 -9.49
N SER A 158 15.28 -14.13 -9.40
CA SER A 158 16.47 -13.67 -10.12
C SER A 158 16.39 -14.03 -11.61
N PRO A 159 17.09 -13.28 -12.48
CA PRO A 159 17.21 -13.65 -13.90
C PRO A 159 17.63 -15.11 -14.07
N PHE A 160 16.91 -15.85 -14.92
CA PHE A 160 17.14 -17.28 -15.17
C PHE A 160 17.04 -18.20 -13.95
N GLY A 161 16.47 -17.73 -12.82
CA GLY A 161 16.36 -18.51 -11.59
C GLY A 161 17.70 -18.71 -10.86
N VAL A 162 18.76 -18.03 -11.30
CA VAL A 162 20.10 -18.10 -10.70
C VAL A 162 20.38 -16.78 -10.00
N ARG A 163 20.86 -16.85 -8.75
CA ARG A 163 21.22 -15.66 -8.00
C ARG A 163 22.27 -14.86 -8.78
N SER A 164 21.90 -13.65 -9.17
CA SER A 164 22.80 -12.76 -9.91
C SER A 164 24.05 -12.44 -9.08
N GLU A 165 25.22 -12.53 -9.70
CA GLU A 165 26.51 -12.09 -9.13
C GLU A 165 26.50 -10.60 -8.74
N LEU A 166 25.62 -9.81 -9.38
CA LEU A 166 25.44 -8.41 -9.04
C LEU A 166 24.81 -8.23 -7.65
N CYS A 167 24.16 -9.25 -7.09
CA CYS A 167 23.51 -9.21 -5.78
C CYS A 167 24.53 -8.94 -4.66
N ARG A 168 24.51 -7.73 -4.10
CA ARG A 168 25.37 -7.29 -3.00
C ARG A 168 25.04 -7.90 -1.63
N GLN A 169 24.02 -8.75 -1.54
CA GLN A 169 23.59 -9.39 -0.29
C GLN A 169 23.22 -8.39 0.83
N CYS A 170 22.73 -7.20 0.48
CA CYS A 170 22.48 -6.12 1.44
C CYS A 170 21.24 -6.28 2.32
N GLY A 171 20.40 -7.30 2.12
CA GLY A 171 19.20 -7.55 2.93
C GLY A 171 17.98 -6.64 2.64
N THR A 172 18.15 -5.52 1.92
CA THR A 172 17.08 -4.52 1.70
C THR A 172 15.79 -5.11 1.13
N CYS A 173 15.87 -6.13 0.27
CA CYS A 173 14.69 -6.78 -0.29
C CYS A 173 13.83 -7.50 0.75
N LEU A 174 14.43 -7.97 1.86
CA LEU A 174 13.75 -8.57 3.00
C LEU A 174 13.16 -7.49 3.92
N ASP A 175 13.92 -6.42 4.18
CA ASP A 175 13.51 -5.33 5.08
C ASP A 175 12.24 -4.62 4.58
N VAL A 176 12.13 -4.42 3.27
CA VAL A 176 10.96 -3.77 2.67
C VAL A 176 9.82 -4.74 2.36
N CYS A 177 9.99 -6.04 2.59
CA CYS A 177 8.99 -7.04 2.23
C CYS A 177 7.87 -7.05 3.27
N PRO A 178 6.59 -6.86 2.90
CA PRO A 178 5.50 -6.97 3.86
C PRO A 178 5.33 -8.40 4.39
N MET A 179 5.89 -9.39 3.69
CA MET A 179 5.74 -10.81 4.02
C MET A 179 6.66 -11.27 5.15
N THR A 180 7.67 -10.48 5.54
CA THR A 180 8.58 -10.81 6.64
C THR A 180 7.99 -10.50 8.01
N ILE A 181 6.86 -9.79 8.08
CA ILE A 181 6.19 -9.46 9.34
C ILE A 181 5.30 -10.62 9.77
N VAL A 182 5.75 -11.34 10.80
CA VAL A 182 5.10 -12.53 11.33
C VAL A 182 3.70 -12.20 11.87
N PRO A 183 2.66 -12.97 11.45
CA PRO A 183 1.29 -12.78 11.89
C PRO A 183 1.09 -13.24 13.33
N CYS A 184 0.03 -12.76 13.98
CA CYS A 184 -0.42 -13.32 15.25
C CYS A 184 -0.92 -14.78 15.05
N SER A 185 -0.93 -15.58 16.11
CA SER A 185 -1.38 -16.98 16.10
C SER A 185 -2.90 -17.17 15.90
N GLY A 186 -3.61 -16.12 15.45
CA GLY A 186 -5.06 -16.14 15.22
C GLY A 186 -5.52 -17.19 14.21
N PRO A 187 -6.84 -17.38 14.02
CA PRO A 187 -7.40 -18.44 13.19
C PRO A 187 -7.28 -18.11 11.70
N MET A 188 -6.05 -18.05 11.19
CA MET A 188 -5.74 -17.94 9.77
C MET A 188 -5.48 -19.30 9.15
N LYS A 189 -6.25 -20.30 9.58
CA LYS A 189 -6.13 -21.65 9.03
C LYS A 189 -6.95 -21.73 7.76
N ARG A 190 -6.48 -22.50 6.78
CA ARG A 190 -7.25 -22.82 5.57
C ARG A 190 -8.60 -23.43 6.00
N GLY A 191 -9.72 -22.89 5.49
CA GLY A 191 -11.07 -23.27 5.90
C GLY A 191 -11.59 -22.58 7.16
N GLN A 192 -10.84 -21.62 7.72
CA GLN A 192 -11.28 -20.71 8.77
C GLN A 192 -10.99 -19.27 8.33
N GLU A 193 -11.68 -18.78 7.30
CA GLU A 193 -11.50 -17.47 6.65
C GLU A 193 -11.97 -16.27 7.50
N ARG A 194 -11.58 -16.25 8.78
CA ARG A 194 -11.96 -15.22 9.75
C ARG A 194 -10.72 -14.55 10.34
N LEU A 195 -10.76 -13.22 10.48
CA LEU A 195 -9.73 -12.50 11.22
C LEU A 195 -10.01 -12.66 12.73
N CYS A 196 -8.96 -12.76 13.55
CA CYS A 196 -9.10 -12.94 15.01
C CYS A 196 -9.72 -11.74 15.75
N GLY A 197 -10.00 -10.63 15.07
CA GLY A 197 -10.51 -9.39 15.67
C GLY A 197 -9.52 -8.61 16.54
N GLN A 198 -8.32 -9.16 16.83
CA GLN A 198 -7.34 -8.50 17.70
C GLN A 198 -6.83 -7.17 17.12
N CYS A 199 -6.61 -7.10 15.80
CA CYS A 199 -6.22 -5.84 15.16
C CYS A 199 -7.37 -4.82 15.17
N GLU A 200 -8.64 -5.27 15.04
CA GLU A 200 -9.83 -4.41 15.08
C GLU A 200 -10.04 -3.83 16.48
N ALA A 201 -9.85 -4.63 17.53
CA ALA A 201 -9.94 -4.18 18.93
C ALA A 201 -8.96 -3.06 19.29
N LYS A 202 -7.88 -2.91 18.51
CA LYS A 202 -6.90 -1.80 18.63
C LYS A 202 -7.27 -0.55 17.82
N MET A 203 -8.30 -0.60 16.97
CA MET A 203 -8.78 0.53 16.15
C MET A 203 -9.83 1.50 16.74
N PRO A 204 -10.40 1.37 17.96
CA PRO A 204 -11.52 2.21 18.38
C PRO A 204 -11.26 3.73 18.46
N PHE A 205 -10.00 4.17 18.35
CA PHE A 205 -9.63 5.59 18.23
C PHE A 205 -9.51 6.09 16.77
N ALA A 206 -9.34 5.20 15.79
CA ALA A 206 -9.04 5.54 14.40
C ALA A 206 -10.26 6.03 13.60
N GLU A 207 -11.42 5.39 13.83
CA GLU A 207 -12.63 5.61 13.02
C GLU A 207 -13.32 6.93 13.33
N LYS A 208 -13.10 7.49 14.53
CA LYS A 208 -13.80 8.67 15.02
C LYS A 208 -13.13 9.99 14.67
N THR A 209 -11.97 9.98 14.01
CA THR A 209 -11.23 11.21 13.70
C THR A 209 -10.70 11.19 12.25
N PRO A 210 -11.39 11.87 11.31
CA PRO A 210 -10.89 12.03 9.94
C PRO A 210 -9.48 12.65 9.95
N GLY A 211 -8.51 12.02 9.27
CA GLY A 211 -7.13 12.51 9.22
C GLY A 211 -6.25 12.09 10.42
N PHE A 212 -6.77 11.29 11.36
CA PHE A 212 -5.95 10.70 12.42
C PHE A 212 -5.39 9.36 11.94
N CYS A 213 -4.09 9.32 11.66
CA CYS A 213 -3.37 8.06 11.75
C CYS A 213 -3.39 7.70 13.23
N VAL A 214 -4.20 6.71 13.63
CA VAL A 214 -3.94 6.01 14.90
C VAL A 214 -2.46 5.66 14.86
N ALA A 215 -1.69 6.21 15.79
CA ALA A 215 -0.36 5.74 16.12
C ALA A 215 -0.52 4.26 16.48
N CYS A 216 -0.48 3.45 15.45
CA CYS A 216 -0.71 2.04 15.52
C CYS A 216 0.64 1.46 15.18
N ASP A 217 1.16 0.58 16.04
CA ASP A 217 2.33 -0.24 15.72
C ASP A 217 2.17 -0.99 14.38
N LEU A 218 0.96 -1.03 13.82
CA LEU A 218 0.64 -1.49 12.46
C LEU A 218 1.21 -0.58 11.34
N GLY A 219 1.60 0.66 11.64
CA GLY A 219 2.20 1.62 10.71
C GLY A 219 3.72 1.67 10.74
N GLU A 220 4.36 1.16 11.80
CA GLU A 220 5.83 1.13 11.93
C GLU A 220 6.48 0.27 10.84
N GLY A 221 5.82 -0.81 10.39
CA GLY A 221 6.28 -1.66 9.28
C GLY A 221 6.16 -1.04 7.87
N PHE A 222 5.57 0.15 7.75
CA PHE A 222 5.29 0.80 6.46
C PHE A 222 6.00 2.14 6.25
N GLN A 223 6.90 2.55 7.15
CA GLN A 223 7.61 3.85 7.07
C GLN A 223 6.62 5.02 6.90
N CYS A 224 5.52 5.00 7.64
CA CYS A 224 4.58 6.12 7.64
C CYS A 224 5.27 7.36 8.25
N VAL A 225 5.45 8.42 7.44
CA VAL A 225 6.22 9.65 7.74
C VAL A 225 5.68 10.50 8.90
N ARG A 226 4.77 9.97 9.74
CA ARG A 226 4.36 10.61 11.00
C ARG A 226 5.24 10.21 12.19
N SER A 227 6.25 9.37 12.00
CA SER A 227 7.29 9.09 12.99
C SER A 227 8.38 10.16 12.94
N SER A 228 8.02 11.39 13.33
CA SER A 228 8.90 12.45 13.83
C SER A 228 8.05 13.61 14.33
#